data_AF-A0A848NJT4-F1
#
_entry.id   AF-A0A848NJT4-F1
#
_cell.length_a   1.000
_cell.length_b   1.000
_cell.length_c   1.000
_cell.angle_alpha   90.00
_cell.angle_beta   90.00
_cell.angle_gamma   90.00
#
_symmetry.space_group_name_H-M   'P 1'
#
loop_
_entity.id
_entity.type
_entity.pdbx_description
1 polymer ?
#
loop_
_entity_poly.entity_id
_entity_poly.type
_entity_poly.pdbx_seq_one_letter_code
_entity_poly.pdbx_strand_id
1 'polypeptide(L)'
;REAEANLAWPARAPERQTLAFYMGVGQLELLAQRLIRHGRAATTPFALIENGSRPEQRVLSGTLEDLPRLARAHAIRSPALLIVGEVAGLAQSLHWFGEHLEGAPQRLAA
;
A
#
# COMPACT_ATOMS: atom_id res chain seq x y z
N ARG A 1 -15.62 17.01 8.47
CA ARG A 1 -14.94 18.20 7.91
C ARG A 1 -13.64 18.58 8.66
N GLU A 2 -13.10 17.74 9.58
CA GLU A 2 -11.83 18.02 10.29
C GLU A 2 -10.69 17.02 10.02
N ALA A 3 -10.95 15.87 9.41
CA ALA A 3 -9.87 14.94 8.99
C ALA A 3 -9.03 15.47 7.80
N GLU A 4 -9.45 16.60 7.22
CA GLU A 4 -8.97 17.12 5.94
C GLU A 4 -7.77 18.06 6.10
N ALA A 5 -7.59 18.67 7.27
CA ALA A 5 -6.66 19.78 7.50
C ALA A 5 -5.28 19.37 8.03
N ASN A 6 -5.07 18.13 8.46
CA ASN A 6 -3.85 17.75 9.20
C ASN A 6 -2.97 16.67 8.55
N LEU A 7 -3.38 16.12 7.42
CA LEU A 7 -2.38 15.58 6.51
C LEU A 7 -1.76 16.80 5.84
N ALA A 8 -0.65 17.28 6.42
CA ALA A 8 0.33 18.03 5.67
C ALA A 8 0.78 17.11 4.53
N TRP A 9 -0.03 17.06 3.46
CA TRP A 9 0.27 16.34 2.23
C TRP A 9 1.65 16.83 1.89
N PRO A 10 2.68 15.98 2.01
CA PRO A 10 4.03 16.45 1.89
C PRO A 10 4.13 16.97 0.45
N ALA A 11 3.98 18.30 0.30
CA ALA A 11 3.82 18.98 -0.99
C ALA A 11 5.06 18.79 -1.87
N ARG A 12 6.08 18.17 -1.28
CA ARG A 12 7.30 17.62 -1.84
C ARG A 12 7.77 16.47 -0.95
N ALA A 13 7.00 15.38 -0.83
CA ALA A 13 7.54 14.17 -0.22
C ALA A 13 8.81 13.83 -1.03
N PRO A 14 10.02 13.98 -0.46
CA PRO A 14 11.23 13.60 -1.17
C PRO A 14 11.06 12.17 -1.65
N GLU A 15 11.51 11.85 -2.87
CA GLU A 15 11.46 10.49 -3.46
C GLU A 15 11.94 9.39 -2.49
N ARG A 16 12.73 9.77 -1.47
CA ARG A 16 13.38 8.89 -0.50
C ARG A 16 12.69 8.77 0.87
N GLN A 17 11.41 9.14 0.99
CA GLN A 17 10.66 8.93 2.24
C GLN A 17 9.72 7.73 2.13
N THR A 18 9.78 6.87 3.13
CA THR A 18 8.79 5.83 3.38
C THR A 18 7.61 6.44 4.14
N LEU A 19 6.41 6.30 3.60
CA LEU A 19 5.18 6.77 4.21
C LEU A 19 4.43 5.58 4.81
N ALA A 20 3.98 5.73 6.06
CA ALA A 20 3.17 4.73 6.75
C ALA A 20 1.80 5.35 7.10
N PHE A 21 0.72 4.77 6.61
CA PHE A 21 -0.63 5.26 6.79
C PHE A 21 -1.45 4.29 7.66
N TYR A 22 -1.85 4.79 8.82
CA TYR A 22 -2.79 4.13 9.71
C TYR A 22 -4.23 4.50 9.33
N MET A 23 -5.17 3.58 9.56
CA MET A 23 -6.61 3.80 9.34
C MET A 23 -6.97 4.22 7.90
N GLY A 24 -6.13 3.89 6.91
CA GLY A 24 -6.27 4.34 5.52
C GLY A 24 -7.18 3.48 4.63
N VAL A 25 -7.62 2.31 5.09
CA VAL A 25 -8.33 1.31 4.25
C VAL A 25 -9.59 1.88 3.60
N GLY A 26 -10.37 2.68 4.33
CA GLY A 26 -11.60 3.30 3.80
C GLY A 26 -11.36 4.41 2.76
N GLN A 27 -10.10 4.84 2.56
CA GLN A 27 -9.74 5.98 1.72
C GLN A 27 -8.59 5.67 0.75
N LEU A 28 -8.28 4.40 0.48
CA LEU A 28 -7.13 4.00 -0.35
C LEU A 28 -7.15 4.63 -1.75
N GLU A 29 -8.33 4.74 -2.36
CA GLU A 29 -8.49 5.36 -3.68
C GLU A 29 -8.15 6.86 -3.65
N LEU A 30 -8.73 7.60 -2.71
CA LEU A 30 -8.44 9.03 -2.54
C LEU A 30 -6.96 9.26 -2.18
N LEU A 31 -6.40 8.40 -1.33
CA LEU A 31 -5.01 8.47 -0.89
C LEU A 31 -4.04 8.25 -2.06
N ALA A 32 -4.24 7.20 -2.87
CA ALA A 32 -3.43 6.92 -4.05
C ALA A 32 -3.47 8.10 -5.04
N GLN A 33 -4.68 8.58 -5.36
CA GLN A 33 -4.87 9.71 -6.25
C GLN A 33 -4.17 10.99 -5.75
N ARG A 34 -4.27 11.28 -4.45
CA ARG A 34 -3.62 12.45 -3.85
C ARG A 34 -2.10 12.32 -3.86
N LEU A 35 -1.55 11.17 -3.49
CA LEU A 35 -0.10 10.95 -3.52
C LEU A 35 0.46 11.16 -4.93
N ILE A 36 -0.18 10.57 -5.94
CA ILE A 36 0.23 10.72 -7.34
C ILE A 36 0.12 12.18 -7.78
N ARG A 37 -1.01 12.85 -7.48
CA ARG A 37 -1.23 14.26 -7.81
C ARG A 37 -0.19 15.19 -7.17
N HIS A 38 0.30 14.85 -5.99
CA HIS A 38 1.32 15.63 -5.26
C HIS A 38 2.76 15.19 -5.57
N GLY A 39 2.97 14.41 -6.64
CA GLY A 39 4.30 14.14 -7.20
C GLY A 39 4.93 12.81 -6.81
N ARG A 40 4.20 11.89 -6.18
CA ARG A 40 4.65 10.48 -6.10
C ARG A 40 4.46 9.81 -7.46
N ALA A 41 5.40 8.95 -7.85
CA ALA A 41 5.26 8.18 -9.07
C ALA A 41 4.12 7.16 -8.93
N ALA A 42 3.34 6.96 -9.99
CA ALA A 42 2.31 5.90 -10.06
C ALA A 42 2.91 4.50 -9.80
N THR A 43 4.16 4.31 -10.21
CA THR A 43 4.94 3.09 -10.04
C THR A 43 5.56 2.93 -8.64
N THR A 44 5.41 3.91 -7.74
CA THR A 44 5.97 3.81 -6.38
C THR A 44 5.40 2.55 -5.70
N PRO A 45 6.25 1.68 -5.14
CA PRO A 45 5.79 0.46 -4.49
C PRO A 45 4.94 0.74 -3.25
N PHE A 46 3.99 -0.15 -2.98
CA PHE A 46 3.28 -0.21 -1.72
C PHE A 46 3.28 -1.63 -1.14
N ALA A 47 3.08 -1.70 0.17
CA ALA A 47 2.74 -2.91 0.90
C ALA A 47 1.58 -2.59 1.85
N LEU A 48 0.51 -3.38 1.79
CA LEU A 48 -0.68 -3.25 2.60
C LEU A 48 -0.77 -4.49 3.49
N ILE A 49 -0.58 -4.30 4.79
CA ILE A 49 -0.50 -5.36 5.78
C ILE A 49 -1.81 -5.38 6.56
N GLU A 50 -2.69 -6.32 6.25
CA GLU A 50 -3.91 -6.62 6.99
C GLU A 50 -3.58 -7.57 8.14
N ASN A 51 -4.16 -7.32 9.32
CA ASN A 51 -3.95 -8.12 10.52
C ASN A 51 -2.47 -8.33 10.90
N GLY A 52 -1.68 -7.25 10.81
CA GLY A 52 -0.26 -7.27 11.14
C GLY A 52 0.07 -7.96 12.47
N SER A 53 1.11 -8.79 12.44
CA SER A 53 1.62 -9.67 13.52
C SER A 53 0.65 -10.71 14.08
N ARG A 54 -0.52 -10.91 13.47
CA ARG A 54 -1.49 -11.93 13.88
C ARG A 54 -1.42 -13.16 12.96
N PRO A 55 -1.88 -14.34 13.41
CA PRO A 55 -1.89 -15.56 12.59
C PRO A 55 -2.58 -15.38 11.23
N GLU A 56 -3.62 -14.56 11.18
CA GLU A 56 -4.39 -14.23 9.99
C GLU A 56 -3.83 -13.04 9.18
N GLN A 57 -2.55 -12.70 9.36
CA GLN A 57 -1.88 -11.64 8.60
C GLN A 57 -1.92 -11.92 7.10
N ARG A 58 -2.33 -10.91 6.33
CA ARG A 58 -2.27 -10.91 4.86
C ARG A 58 -1.49 -9.70 4.39
N VAL A 59 -0.55 -9.91 3.47
CA VAL A 59 0.30 -8.86 2.90
C VAL A 59 0.00 -8.75 1.42
N LEU A 60 -0.46 -7.58 0.98
CA LEU A 60 -0.66 -7.26 -0.43
C LEU A 60 0.38 -6.24 -0.88
N SER A 61 1.08 -6.50 -1.98
CA SER A 61 2.05 -5.56 -2.54
C SER A 61 1.76 -5.25 -4.00
N GLY A 62 2.28 -4.12 -4.49
CA GLY A 62 2.07 -3.64 -5.86
C GLY A 62 2.55 -2.20 -6.04
N THR A 63 2.01 -1.49 -7.02
CA THR A 63 2.30 -0.08 -7.28
C THR A 63 1.14 0.82 -6.84
N LEU A 64 1.40 2.12 -6.60
CA LEU A 64 0.37 3.06 -6.15
C LEU A 64 -0.84 3.14 -7.09
N GLU A 65 -0.64 3.02 -8.41
CA GLU A 65 -1.75 3.00 -9.38
C GLU A 65 -2.64 1.75 -9.23
N ASP A 66 -2.07 0.62 -8.82
CA ASP A 66 -2.78 -0.65 -8.65
C ASP A 66 -3.48 -0.78 -7.29
N LEU A 67 -3.02 -0.01 -6.29
CA LEU A 67 -3.45 -0.12 -4.90
C LEU A 67 -4.99 -0.23 -4.74
N PRO A 68 -5.82 0.68 -5.31
CA PRO A 68 -7.27 0.62 -5.09
C PRO A 68 -7.91 -0.60 -5.76
N ARG A 69 -7.38 -1.04 -6.91
CA ARG A 69 -7.88 -2.21 -7.65
C ARG A 69 -7.53 -3.50 -6.92
N LEU A 70 -6.28 -3.67 -6.53
CA LEU A 70 -5.79 -4.86 -5.82
C LEU A 70 -6.45 -4.99 -4.44
N ALA A 71 -6.54 -3.91 -3.67
CA ALA A 71 -7.17 -3.95 -2.35
C ALA A 71 -8.65 -4.39 -2.42
N ARG A 72 -9.39 -3.94 -3.45
CA ARG A 72 -10.77 -4.39 -3.72
C ARG A 72 -10.82 -5.85 -4.15
N ALA A 73 -9.94 -6.26 -5.07
CA ALA A 73 -9.90 -7.64 -5.58
C ALA A 73 -9.64 -8.66 -4.47
N HIS A 74 -8.81 -8.31 -3.49
CA HIS A 74 -8.51 -9.17 -2.33
C HIS A 74 -9.37 -8.90 -1.09
N ALA A 75 -10.40 -8.04 -1.21
CA ALA A 75 -11.32 -7.68 -0.14
C ALA A 75 -10.60 -7.31 1.18
N ILE A 76 -9.56 -6.48 1.10
CA ILE A 76 -8.80 -6.05 2.28
C ILE A 76 -9.69 -5.23 3.21
N ARG A 77 -9.62 -5.55 4.51
CA ARG A 77 -10.39 -4.88 5.57
C ARG A 77 -9.46 -4.33 6.64
N SER A 78 -10.02 -3.46 7.48
CA SER A 78 -9.36 -3.03 8.70
C SER A 78 -9.30 -4.17 9.72
N PRO A 79 -8.27 -4.22 10.58
CA PRO A 79 -7.14 -3.29 10.65
C PRO A 79 -6.08 -3.59 9.59
N ALA A 80 -5.63 -2.57 8.86
CA ALA A 80 -4.49 -2.68 7.97
C ALA A 80 -3.59 -1.43 8.01
N LEU A 81 -2.30 -1.65 7.78
CA LEU A 81 -1.27 -0.62 7.63
C LEU A 81 -0.84 -0.56 6.17
N LEU A 82 -0.89 0.64 5.58
CA LEU A 82 -0.33 0.88 4.25
C LEU A 82 1.06 1.50 4.38
N ILE A 83 2.05 0.88 3.75
CA ILE A 83 3.42 1.39 3.60
C ILE A 83 3.63 1.74 2.13
N VAL A 84 4.15 2.93 1.83
CA VAL A 84 4.41 3.43 0.47
C VAL A 84 5.86 3.92 0.36
N GLY A 85 6.58 3.47 -0.67
CA GLY A 85 7.96 3.84 -0.96
C GLY A 85 8.83 2.63 -1.32
N GLU A 86 10.08 2.88 -1.71
CA GLU A 86 10.99 1.84 -2.22
C GLU A 86 11.15 0.63 -1.30
N VAL A 87 11.13 0.84 0.03
CA VAL A 87 11.22 -0.27 1.00
C VAL A 87 10.06 -1.25 0.91
N ALA A 88 8.89 -0.81 0.43
CA ALA A 88 7.73 -1.67 0.24
C ALA A 88 7.94 -2.65 -0.93
N GLY A 89 8.82 -2.33 -1.89
CA GLY A 89 9.22 -3.25 -2.96
C GLY A 89 9.94 -4.50 -2.44
N LEU A 90 10.49 -4.44 -1.22
CA LEU A 90 11.12 -5.59 -0.56
C LEU A 90 10.11 -6.53 0.10
N ALA A 91 8.82 -6.19 0.13
CA ALA A 91 7.79 -6.98 0.80
C ALA A 91 7.69 -8.40 0.24
N GLN A 92 7.92 -8.59 -1.07
CA GLN A 92 7.91 -9.90 -1.71
C GLN A 92 9.18 -10.71 -1.40
N SER A 93 10.37 -10.10 -1.49
CA SER A 93 11.65 -10.81 -1.34
C SER A 93 12.01 -11.12 0.12
N LEU A 94 11.56 -10.29 1.06
CA LEU A 94 11.79 -10.46 2.50
C LEU A 94 10.58 -11.06 3.21
N HIS A 95 9.60 -11.59 2.47
CA HIS A 95 8.41 -12.18 3.06
C HIS A 95 8.75 -13.43 3.87
N TRP A 96 8.39 -13.46 5.15
CA TRP A 96 8.62 -14.61 6.04
C TRP A 96 7.43 -14.96 6.95
N PHE A 97 6.39 -14.11 7.04
CA PHE A 97 5.27 -14.29 7.97
C PHE A 97 3.93 -13.85 7.37
N GLY A 98 2.88 -14.64 7.63
CA GLY A 98 1.54 -14.43 7.09
C GLY A 98 1.41 -14.93 5.66
N GLU A 99 0.28 -14.61 5.03
CA GLU A 99 -0.01 -14.92 3.63
C GLU A 99 0.37 -13.72 2.75
N HIS A 100 1.23 -13.92 1.75
CA HIS A 100 1.47 -12.91 0.72
C HIS A 100 0.47 -13.09 -0.42
N LEU A 101 -0.36 -12.07 -0.64
CA LEU A 101 -1.38 -12.05 -1.69
C LEU A 101 -0.75 -11.66 -3.02
N GLU A 102 -0.82 -12.54 -4.00
CA GLU A 102 -0.26 -12.28 -5.33
C GLU A 102 -1.17 -11.38 -6.16
N GLY A 103 -0.61 -10.31 -6.73
CA GLY A 103 -1.34 -9.29 -7.50
C GLY A 103 -1.68 -9.65 -8.94
N ALA A 104 -1.24 -10.81 -9.45
CA ALA A 104 -1.61 -11.41 -10.73
C ALA A 104 -1.18 -12.90 -10.76
N PRO A 105 -1.87 -13.80 -11.49
CA PRO A 105 -1.43 -15.19 -11.61
C PRO A 105 -0.03 -15.22 -12.21
N GLN A 106 0.89 -15.87 -11.53
CA GLN A 106 2.20 -16.20 -12.06
C GLN A 106 2.00 -16.96 -13.38
N ARG A 107 2.29 -16.34 -14.52
CA ARG A 107 2.67 -17.15 -15.68
C ARG A 107 4.02 -17.73 -15.32
N LEU A 108 4.00 -18.98 -14.84
CA LEU A 108 5.17 -19.84 -14.85
C LEU A 108 5.76 -19.74 -16.25
N ALA A 109 6.94 -19.12 -16.35
CA ALA A 109 7.78 -19.25 -17.53
C ALA A 109 8.24 -20.71 -17.54
N ALA A 110 7.62 -21.51 -18.41
CA ALA A 110 8.09 -22.79 -18.89
C ALA A 110 7.75 -22.89 -20.38
#